data_AF-B8F3N4-F1
#
_entry.id   AF-B8F3N4-F1
#
_cell.length_a   1.000
_cell.length_b   1.000
_cell.length_c   1.000
_cell.angle_alpha   90.00
_cell.angle_beta   90.00
_cell.angle_gamma   90.00
#
_symmetry.space_group_name_H-M   'P 1'
#
loop_
_entity.id
_entity.type
_entity.pdbx_description
1 polymer ?
#
loop_
_entity_poly.entity_id
_entity_poly.type
_entity_poly.pdbx_seq_one_letter_code
_entity_poly.pdbx_strand_id
1 'polypeptide(L)'
;MTKLTKLPANILNELQEQIRENHYSNLYVICEWLKKKGYLISKTALHRYVASLKQIDGYTARSGSFELLALTSTNTTDSSNLSKLYQQLGKLEYQKQKILQKITSIQEPKPYQIKTK
;
A
#
# COMPACT_ATOMS: atom_id res chain seq x y z
N MET A 1 -28.83 18.76 11.43
CA MET A 1 -27.76 17.83 10.94
C MET A 1 -27.48 18.12 9.48
N THR A 2 -26.22 18.41 9.14
CA THR A 2 -25.83 18.73 7.75
C THR A 2 -25.70 17.44 6.95
N LYS A 3 -26.31 17.38 5.76
CA LYS A 3 -26.10 16.26 4.83
C LYS A 3 -24.69 16.38 4.24
N LEU A 4 -23.98 15.25 4.09
CA LEU A 4 -22.67 15.21 3.42
C LEU A 4 -22.69 15.85 2.03
N THR A 5 -23.83 15.80 1.34
CA THR A 5 -24.06 16.40 0.02
C THR A 5 -24.05 17.94 0.00
N LYS A 6 -24.00 18.59 1.16
CA LYS A 6 -23.92 20.05 1.30
C LYS A 6 -22.50 20.54 1.63
N LEU A 7 -21.54 19.63 1.80
CA LEU A 7 -20.14 20.02 1.98
C LEU A 7 -19.61 20.62 0.68
N PRO A 8 -18.83 21.71 0.75
CA PRO A 8 -18.12 22.20 -0.42
C PRO A 8 -17.07 21.16 -0.89
N ALA A 9 -16.82 21.14 -2.20
CA ALA A 9 -16.05 20.06 -2.84
C ALA A 9 -14.63 19.90 -2.27
N ASN A 10 -13.99 21.00 -1.88
CA ASN A 10 -12.68 20.97 -1.22
C ASN A 10 -12.71 20.20 0.10
N ILE A 11 -13.70 20.48 0.96
CA ILE A 11 -13.85 19.80 2.25
C ILE A 11 -14.23 18.33 2.05
N LEU A 12 -15.01 18.03 1.02
CA LEU A 12 -15.38 16.66 0.69
C LEU A 12 -14.15 15.84 0.22
N ASN A 13 -13.25 16.44 -0.57
CA ASN A 13 -12.00 15.80 -0.96
C ASN A 13 -11.09 15.57 0.25
N GLU A 14 -10.89 16.59 1.10
CA GLU A 14 -10.11 16.43 2.33
C GLU A 14 -10.72 15.37 3.26
N LEU A 15 -12.05 15.30 3.33
CA LEU A 15 -12.73 14.26 4.11
C LEU A 15 -12.44 12.85 3.57
N GLN A 16 -12.43 12.67 2.25
CA GLN A 16 -12.08 11.37 1.65
C GLN A 16 -10.64 10.99 1.97
N GLU A 17 -9.70 11.94 1.90
CA GLU A 17 -8.31 11.70 2.31
C GLU A 17 -8.22 11.30 3.78
N GLN A 18 -8.88 12.03 4.68
CA GLN A 18 -8.92 11.69 6.10
C GLN A 18 -9.52 10.29 6.35
N ILE A 19 -10.54 9.88 5.59
CA ILE A 19 -11.11 8.54 5.68
C ILE A 19 -10.07 7.47 5.27
N ARG A 20 -9.31 7.73 4.20
CA ARG A 20 -8.27 6.80 3.71
C ARG A 20 -7.08 6.70 4.66
N GLU A 21 -6.61 7.83 5.19
CA GLU A 21 -5.56 7.90 6.22
C GLU A 21 -5.94 7.13 7.48
N ASN A 22 -7.23 7.15 7.85
CA ASN A 22 -7.75 6.37 8.97
C ASN A 22 -8.17 4.94 8.58
N HIS A 23 -7.79 4.46 7.38
CA HIS A 23 -8.09 3.14 6.86
C HIS A 23 -9.59 2.77 6.95
N TYR A 24 -10.45 3.72 6.58
CA TYR A 24 -11.92 3.61 6.63
C TYR A 24 -12.45 3.27 8.03
N SER A 25 -11.68 3.61 9.06
CA SER A 25 -11.97 3.34 10.47
C SER A 25 -11.96 4.63 11.29
N ASN A 26 -12.03 4.50 12.61
CA ASN A 26 -11.92 5.60 13.57
C ASN A 26 -12.79 6.84 13.26
N LEU A 27 -14.08 6.60 12.99
CA LEU A 27 -15.03 7.66 12.62
C LEU A 27 -15.21 8.75 13.68
N TYR A 28 -14.86 8.46 14.94
CA TYR A 28 -14.87 9.46 16.00
C TYR A 28 -13.88 10.59 15.69
N VAL A 29 -12.63 10.26 15.33
CA VAL A 29 -11.60 11.23 14.97
C VAL A 29 -12.02 12.06 13.76
N ILE A 30 -12.60 11.41 12.74
CA ILE A 30 -13.07 12.07 11.52
C ILE A 30 -14.24 13.03 11.82
N CYS A 31 -15.18 12.63 12.69
CA CYS A 31 -16.27 13.49 13.15
C CYS A 31 -15.74 14.72 13.92
N GLU A 32 -14.78 14.53 14.82
CA GLU A 32 -14.17 15.63 15.57
C GLU A 32 -13.38 16.59 14.65
N TRP A 33 -12.68 16.04 13.64
CA TRP A 33 -12.01 16.85 12.61
C TRP A 33 -12.99 17.69 11.80
N LEU A 34 -14.11 17.11 11.35
CA LEU A 34 -15.17 17.85 10.65
C LEU A 34 -15.77 18.95 11.53
N LYS A 35 -15.99 18.64 12.82
CA LYS A 35 -16.52 19.59 13.80
C LYS A 35 -15.59 20.78 14.01
N LYS A 36 -14.27 20.56 14.08
CA LYS A 36 -13.26 21.64 14.15
C LYS A 36 -13.30 22.56 12.92
N LYS A 37 -13.67 22.02 11.74
CA LYS A 37 -13.88 22.80 10.52
C LYS A 37 -15.27 23.46 10.44
N GLY A 38 -16.10 23.35 11.47
CA GLY A 38 -17.43 23.95 11.54
C GLY A 38 -18.56 23.08 10.97
N TYR A 39 -18.28 21.82 10.60
CA TYR A 39 -19.27 20.93 9.99
C TYR A 39 -19.70 19.82 10.95
N LEU A 40 -20.98 19.84 11.34
CA LEU A 40 -21.58 18.80 12.18
C LEU A 40 -22.30 17.75 11.32
N ILE A 41 -21.69 16.57 11.25
CA ILE A 41 -22.21 15.42 10.50
C ILE A 41 -22.49 14.28 11.47
N SER A 42 -23.64 13.64 11.31
CA SER A 42 -23.99 12.47 12.13
C SER A 42 -23.05 11.30 11.86
N LYS A 43 -22.69 10.57 12.92
CA LYS A 43 -21.88 9.35 12.82
C LYS A 43 -22.49 8.33 11.85
N THR A 44 -23.81 8.19 11.83
CA THR A 44 -24.54 7.27 10.93
C THR A 44 -24.39 7.66 9.46
N ALA A 45 -24.51 8.96 9.14
CA ALA A 45 -24.29 9.45 7.78
C ALA A 45 -22.84 9.25 7.34
N LEU A 46 -21.87 9.49 8.24
CA LEU A 46 -20.46 9.23 7.97
C LEU A 46 -20.19 7.74 7.74
N HIS A 47 -20.76 6.85 8.55
CA HIS A 47 -20.67 5.39 8.36
C HIS A 47 -21.13 4.96 6.96
N ARG A 48 -22.30 5.44 6.52
CA ARG A 48 -22.84 5.11 5.20
C ARG A 48 -21.93 5.63 4.10
N TYR A 49 -21.43 6.86 4.24
CA TYR A 49 -20.52 7.45 3.27
C TYR A 49 -19.19 6.68 3.17
N VAL A 50 -18.60 6.32 4.30
CA VAL A 50 -17.37 5.52 4.34
C VAL A 50 -17.57 4.15 3.70
N ALA A 51 -18.72 3.52 3.92
CA ALA A 51 -19.05 2.25 3.26
C ALA A 51 -19.13 2.40 1.74
N SER A 52 -19.77 3.45 1.23
CA SER A 52 -19.83 3.74 -0.22
C SER A 52 -18.46 4.10 -0.79
N LEU A 53 -17.68 4.95 -0.12
CA LEU A 53 -16.34 5.33 -0.57
C LEU A 53 -15.42 4.12 -0.65
N LYS A 54 -15.47 3.24 0.35
CA LYS A 54 -14.69 2.00 0.38
C LYS A 54 -15.02 1.08 -0.82
N GLN A 55 -16.29 1.01 -1.21
CA GLN A 55 -16.72 0.26 -2.40
C GLN A 55 -16.20 0.89 -3.70
N ILE A 56 -16.23 2.22 -3.79
CA ILE A 56 -15.69 2.97 -4.94
C ILE A 56 -14.18 2.74 -5.06
N ASP A 57 -13.46 2.76 -3.93
CA ASP A 57 -12.03 2.50 -3.85
C ASP A 57 -11.68 1.01 -4.01
N GLY A 58 -12.67 0.13 -4.21
CA GLY A 58 -12.50 -1.28 -4.58
C GLY A 58 -12.28 -2.26 -3.42
N TYR A 59 -12.45 -1.83 -2.17
CA TYR A 59 -12.20 -2.69 -1.00
C TYR A 59 -13.49 -3.36 -0.49
N THR A 60 -13.44 -4.68 -0.30
CA THR A 60 -14.55 -5.49 0.23
C THR A 60 -14.39 -5.81 1.72
N ALA A 61 -13.15 -5.87 2.21
CA ALA A 61 -12.81 -6.21 3.60
C ALA A 61 -13.45 -5.28 4.64
N ARG A 62 -13.70 -5.78 5.86
CA ARG A 62 -14.37 -5.04 6.93
C ARG A 62 -13.55 -3.82 7.38
N SER A 63 -14.20 -2.68 7.61
CA SER A 63 -13.56 -1.46 8.14
C SER A 63 -12.81 -1.74 9.45
N GLY A 64 -11.55 -1.32 9.54
CA GLY A 64 -10.67 -1.54 10.70
C GLY A 64 -10.21 -2.99 10.89
N SER A 65 -10.45 -3.88 9.93
CA SER A 65 -9.88 -5.24 9.96
C SER A 65 -8.40 -5.22 9.60
N PHE A 66 -7.67 -6.22 10.11
CA PHE A 66 -6.27 -6.44 9.72
C PHE A 66 -6.12 -6.66 8.20
N GLU A 67 -7.09 -7.37 7.59
CA GLU A 67 -7.16 -7.58 6.15
C GLU A 67 -7.24 -6.25 5.38
N LEU A 68 -8.15 -5.36 5.78
CA LEU A 68 -8.28 -4.05 5.13
C LEU A 68 -7.01 -3.21 5.33
N LEU A 69 -6.41 -3.25 6.53
CA LEU A 69 -5.15 -2.56 6.79
C LEU A 69 -4.06 -3.03 5.83
N ALA A 70 -3.87 -4.34 5.67
CA ALA A 70 -2.91 -4.91 4.74
C ALA A 70 -3.16 -4.49 3.28
N LEU A 71 -4.42 -4.49 2.84
CA LEU A 71 -4.81 -4.06 1.49
C LEU A 71 -4.58 -2.56 1.27
N THR A 72 -4.85 -1.72 2.26
CA THR A 72 -4.62 -0.27 2.15
C THR A 72 -3.14 0.10 2.24
N SER A 73 -2.35 -0.58 3.07
CA SER A 73 -0.91 -0.34 3.24
C SER A 73 -0.08 -0.84 2.06
N THR A 74 -0.57 -1.80 1.29
CA THR A 74 0.08 -2.28 0.06
C THR A 74 -0.19 -1.39 -1.16
N ASN A 75 -1.25 -0.58 -1.10
CA ASN A 75 -1.62 0.39 -2.13
C ASN A 75 -1.07 1.81 -1.85
N THR A 76 -0.45 2.07 -0.69
CA THR A 76 0.31 3.31 -0.50
C THR A 76 1.61 3.23 -1.30
N THR A 77 1.91 4.30 -2.02
CA THR A 77 3.00 4.43 -2.99
C THR A 77 4.37 3.95 -2.46
N ASP A 78 4.58 3.98 -1.15
CA ASP A 78 5.82 3.57 -0.47
C ASP A 78 6.04 2.06 -0.41
N SER A 79 4.99 1.24 -0.26
CA SER A 79 5.14 -0.22 -0.25
C SER A 79 5.36 -0.78 -1.66
N SER A 80 4.80 -0.12 -2.68
CA SER A 80 5.12 -0.37 -4.09
C SER A 80 6.59 -0.04 -4.39
N ASN A 81 7.13 1.06 -3.86
CA ASN A 81 8.55 1.39 -4.00
C ASN A 81 9.45 0.40 -3.26
N LEU A 82 9.10 0.01 -2.04
CA LEU A 82 9.85 -0.98 -1.27
C LEU A 82 9.86 -2.36 -1.95
N SER A 83 8.71 -2.80 -2.47
CA SER A 83 8.58 -4.04 -3.25
C SER A 83 9.45 -4.00 -4.52
N LYS A 84 9.45 -2.88 -5.25
CA LYS A 84 10.32 -2.66 -6.41
C LYS A 84 11.80 -2.71 -6.04
N LEU A 85 12.19 -2.10 -4.91
CA LEU A 85 13.56 -2.13 -4.40
C LEU A 85 14.00 -3.55 -4.04
N TYR A 86 13.15 -4.33 -3.36
CA TYR A 86 13.45 -5.74 -3.09
C TYR A 86 13.58 -6.57 -4.38
N GLN A 87 12.73 -6.32 -5.37
CA GLN A 87 12.83 -6.98 -6.67
C GLN A 87 14.14 -6.63 -7.40
N GLN A 88 14.55 -5.35 -7.37
CA GLN A 88 15.83 -4.90 -7.93
C GLN A 88 17.01 -5.55 -7.20
N LEU A 89 16.97 -5.62 -5.87
CA LEU A 89 18.01 -6.26 -5.07
C LEU A 89 18.17 -7.75 -5.42
N GLY A 90 17.05 -8.47 -5.55
CA GLY A 90 17.08 -9.89 -5.96
C GLY A 90 17.71 -10.10 -7.34
N LYS A 91 17.43 -9.21 -8.31
CA LYS A 91 18.05 -9.25 -9.64
C LYS A 91 19.57 -9.04 -9.55
N LEU A 92 20.03 -8.11 -8.73
CA LEU A 92 21.45 -7.82 -8.56
C LEU A 92 22.21 -8.99 -7.94
N GLU A 93 21.69 -9.60 -6.88
CA GLU A 93 22.31 -10.78 -6.26
C GLU A 93 22.39 -11.96 -7.24
N TYR A 94 21.35 -12.20 -8.04
CA TYR A 94 21.40 -13.21 -9.10
C TYR A 94 22.53 -12.94 -10.10
N GLN A 95 22.68 -11.71 -10.57
CA GLN A 95 23.76 -11.34 -11.51
C GLN A 95 25.13 -11.51 -10.88
N LYS A 96 25.30 -11.10 -9.62
CA LYS A 96 26.54 -11.30 -8.85
C LYS A 96 26.90 -12.78 -8.77
N GLN A 97 25.96 -13.66 -8.42
CA GLN A 97 26.22 -15.10 -8.38
C GLN A 97 26.62 -15.65 -9.75
N LYS A 98 25.97 -15.20 -10.83
CA LYS A 98 26.33 -15.61 -12.20
C LYS A 98 27.74 -15.16 -12.58
N ILE A 99 28.16 -13.97 -12.17
CA ILE A 99 29.52 -13.46 -12.39
C ILE A 99 30.53 -14.27 -11.59
N LEU A 100 30.25 -14.55 -10.31
CA LEU A 100 31.10 -15.37 -9.46
C LEU A 100 31.33 -16.76 -10.05
N GLN A 101 30.26 -17.41 -10.53
CA GLN A 101 30.36 -18.70 -11.22
C GLN A 101 31.28 -18.64 -12.45
N LYS A 102 31.16 -17.60 -13.27
CA LYS A 102 32.06 -17.39 -14.41
C LYS A 102 33.52 -17.20 -13.97
N ILE A 103 33.75 -16.43 -12.91
CA ILE A 103 35.09 -16.21 -12.36
C ILE A 103 35.69 -17.55 -11.92
N THR A 104 34.93 -18.36 -11.18
CA THR A 104 35.35 -19.71 -10.76
C THR A 104 35.67 -20.59 -11.97
N SER A 105 34.82 -20.61 -12.99
CA SER A 105 35.07 -21.38 -14.22
C SER A 105 36.33 -20.94 -15.00
N ILE A 106 36.76 -19.68 -14.84
CA ILE A 106 37.99 -19.15 -15.46
C ILE A 106 39.22 -19.46 -14.59
N GLN A 107 39.07 -19.45 -13.27
CA GLN A 107 40.15 -19.70 -12.32
C GLN A 107 40.46 -21.18 -12.11
N GLU A 108 39.50 -22.09 -12.34
CA GLU A 108 39.77 -23.53 -12.30
C GLU A 108 40.62 -23.96 -13.51
N PRO A 109 41.85 -24.47 -13.30
CA PRO A 109 42.63 -25.02 -14.39
C PRO A 109 41.91 -26.27 -14.93
N LYS A 110 41.68 -26.32 -16.24
CA LYS A 110 41.13 -27.51 -16.92
C LYS A 110 41.91 -28.75 -16.47
N PRO A 111 41.26 -29.80 -15.92
CA PRO A 111 41.97 -31.04 -15.64
C PRO A 111 42.53 -31.58 -16.96
N TYR A 112 43.84 -31.81 -16.98
CA TYR A 112 44.55 -32.42 -18.11
C TYR A 112 43.86 -33.74 -18.46
N GLN A 113 43.27 -33.82 -19.66
CA GLN A 113 42.81 -35.09 -20.19
C GLN A 113 44.05 -35.93 -20.53
N ILE A 114 44.41 -36.86 -19.65
CA ILE A 114 45.44 -37.85 -19.91
C ILE A 114 44.87 -38.80 -20.96
N LYS A 115 45.32 -38.68 -22.21
CA LYS A 115 45.09 -39.69 -23.24
C LYS A 115 45.96 -40.91 -22.90
N THR A 116 45.39 -41.92 -22.27
CA THR A 116 46.00 -43.25 -22.23
C THR A 116 45.83 -43.92 -23.60
N LYS A 117 46.97 -44.31 -24.17
CA LYS A 117 47.12 -44.98 -25.46
C LYS A 117 46.85 -46.47 -25.32
#